data_AF-A0AAP8T660-F1
#
_entry.id   AF-A0AAP8T660-F1
#
_cell.length_a   1.000
_cell.length_b   1.000
_cell.length_c   1.000
_cell.angle_alpha   90.00
_cell.angle_beta   90.00
_cell.angle_gamma   90.00
#
_symmetry.space_group_name_H-M   'P 1'
#
loop_
_entity.id
_entity.type
_entity.pdbx_description
1 polymer ?
#
loop_
_entity_poly.entity_id
_entity_poly.type
_entity_poly.pdbx_seq_one_letter_code
_entity_poly.pdbx_strand_id
1 'polypeptide(L)'
;MQLLEVISKSLIALSVVWISIGGASADVSCSSATLAAPDIINCSQKSFEKIDKVLNEQYKALSIDLDASTKAELISAQKKWIKLKDSYCRDDGDEGEESPIEKLSCVKQFTSFRVSELIYLRTGVIGDGFYKAVSLVNEKSTSMNYPKAIEFVGGSENFGSAWKEYADGNCAMTSKLFGEDVDRCMARMRFQIPIY
;
A
#
# COMPACT_ATOMS: atom_id res chain seq x y z
N MET A 1 8.38 23.00 -77.88
CA MET A 1 9.70 23.36 -78.43
C MET A 1 10.74 22.80 -77.49
N GLN A 2 11.56 21.86 -77.97
CA GLN A 2 12.92 21.43 -77.49
C GLN A 2 13.07 20.96 -76.02
N LEU A 3 13.31 19.66 -75.77
CA LEU A 3 14.63 18.96 -75.74
C LEU A 3 15.55 19.53 -74.64
N LEU A 4 15.65 18.85 -73.48
CA LEU A 4 16.72 17.89 -73.12
C LEU A 4 18.12 18.52 -73.17
N GLU A 5 18.80 18.61 -72.03
CA GLU A 5 20.26 18.48 -71.80
C GLU A 5 20.53 18.78 -70.30
N VAL A 6 21.44 18.20 -69.51
CA VAL A 6 22.26 16.98 -69.55
C VAL A 6 23.09 17.03 -68.24
N ILE A 7 23.15 15.88 -67.54
CA ILE A 7 24.33 15.34 -66.84
C ILE A 7 24.92 16.04 -65.58
N SER A 8 24.76 15.30 -64.47
CA SER A 8 25.74 14.95 -63.41
C SER A 8 26.55 16.04 -62.70
N LYS A 9 26.57 15.95 -61.35
CA LYS A 9 27.78 15.65 -60.56
C LYS A 9 27.46 15.49 -59.06
N SER A 10 27.83 14.31 -58.54
CA SER A 10 28.42 14.05 -57.22
C SER A 10 27.67 14.40 -55.92
N LEU A 11 27.17 13.33 -55.28
CA LEU A 11 27.41 12.91 -53.89
C LEU A 11 28.10 13.92 -52.96
N ILE A 12 27.44 14.32 -51.84
CA ILE A 12 27.87 14.08 -50.45
C ILE A 12 26.60 14.08 -49.56
N ALA A 13 26.11 12.91 -49.17
CA ALA A 13 25.13 12.80 -48.08
C ALA A 13 25.91 12.71 -46.76
N LEU A 14 25.92 13.80 -45.98
CA LEU A 14 26.55 13.84 -44.67
C LEU A 14 25.61 13.16 -43.65
N SER A 15 25.72 11.84 -43.52
CA SER A 15 25.02 11.08 -42.48
C SER A 15 25.64 11.38 -41.11
N VAL A 16 25.05 12.30 -40.35
CA VAL A 16 25.37 12.49 -38.94
C VAL A 16 24.76 11.33 -38.17
N VAL A 17 25.55 10.29 -37.91
CA VAL A 17 25.17 9.21 -36.97
C VAL A 17 25.27 9.78 -35.57
N TRP A 18 24.12 10.15 -35.00
CA TRP A 18 23.98 10.46 -33.58
C TRP A 18 24.17 9.15 -32.81
N ILE A 19 25.38 8.91 -32.31
CA ILE A 19 25.61 7.84 -31.33
C ILE A 19 24.95 8.31 -30.04
N SER A 20 23.71 7.87 -29.81
CA SER A 20 23.08 7.97 -28.50
C SER A 20 23.87 7.07 -27.54
N ILE A 21 24.77 7.67 -26.76
CA ILE A 21 25.36 7.01 -25.59
C ILE A 21 24.21 6.88 -24.57
N GLY A 22 23.46 5.79 -24.66
CA GLY A 22 22.57 5.38 -23.59
C GLY A 22 23.41 4.97 -22.40
N GLY A 23 23.43 5.79 -21.34
CA GLY A 23 24.02 5.39 -20.07
C GLY A 23 23.28 4.16 -19.55
N ALA A 24 23.99 3.03 -19.49
CA ALA A 24 23.48 1.84 -18.82
C ALA A 24 23.57 2.08 -17.31
N SER A 25 22.46 2.49 -16.69
CA SER A 25 22.35 2.48 -15.23
C SER A 25 22.33 1.02 -14.78
N ALA A 26 23.39 0.57 -14.10
CA ALA A 26 23.37 -0.71 -13.42
C ALA A 26 22.31 -0.66 -12.32
N ASP A 27 21.37 -1.62 -12.33
CA ASP A 27 20.35 -1.68 -11.29
C ASP A 27 21.01 -2.02 -9.95
N VAL A 28 20.71 -1.24 -8.92
CA VAL A 28 21.23 -1.45 -7.56
C VAL A 28 20.63 -2.73 -6.97
N SER A 29 21.49 -3.63 -6.51
CA SER A 29 21.04 -4.83 -5.81
C SER A 29 20.56 -4.50 -4.40
N CYS A 30 19.24 -4.49 -4.20
CA CYS A 30 18.60 -4.21 -2.90
C CYS A 30 18.84 -5.27 -1.81
N SER A 31 19.64 -6.31 -2.09
CA SER A 31 20.08 -7.31 -1.12
C SER A 31 21.53 -7.11 -0.65
N SER A 32 22.20 -6.04 -1.09
CA SER A 32 23.57 -5.73 -0.67
C SER A 32 23.62 -5.32 0.80
N ALA A 33 24.63 -5.80 1.54
CA ALA A 33 24.87 -5.42 2.94
C ALA A 33 25.45 -4.00 3.08
N THR A 34 25.96 -3.42 1.99
CA THR A 34 26.49 -2.06 1.93
C THR A 34 25.72 -1.27 0.88
N LEU A 35 24.78 -0.44 1.32
CA LEU A 35 24.01 0.47 0.50
C LEU A 35 24.22 1.90 1.03
N ALA A 36 24.41 2.87 0.14
CA ALA A 36 24.40 4.27 0.53
C ALA A 36 22.94 4.76 0.69
N ALA A 37 22.72 5.90 1.36
CA ALA A 37 21.36 6.42 1.58
C ALA A 37 20.52 6.54 0.29
N PRO A 38 21.03 7.03 -0.86
CA PRO A 38 20.26 7.06 -2.11
C PRO A 38 19.83 5.68 -2.61
N ASP A 39 20.67 4.66 -2.40
CA ASP A 39 20.36 3.28 -2.76
C ASP A 39 19.25 2.71 -1.88
N ILE A 40 19.28 3.00 -0.58
CA ILE A 40 18.25 2.57 0.38
C ILE A 40 16.90 3.22 0.04
N ILE A 41 16.90 4.51 -0.32
CA ILE A 41 15.69 5.22 -0.77
C ILE A 41 15.12 4.56 -2.03
N ASN A 42 15.95 4.29 -3.04
CA ASN A 42 15.53 3.61 -4.27
C ASN A 42 14.96 2.20 -3.98
N CYS A 43 15.61 1.43 -3.13
CA CYS A 43 15.14 0.11 -2.74
C CYS A 43 13.83 0.14 -1.94
N SER A 44 13.67 1.14 -1.08
CA SER A 44 12.44 1.37 -0.32
C SER A 44 11.29 1.75 -1.25
N GLN A 45 11.54 2.62 -2.23
CA GLN A 45 10.59 3.00 -3.28
C GLN A 45 10.13 1.78 -4.09
N LYS A 46 11.07 0.97 -4.60
CA LYS A 46 10.74 -0.28 -5.31
C LYS A 46 9.95 -1.26 -4.44
N SER A 47 10.28 -1.35 -3.14
CA SER A 47 9.52 -2.20 -2.22
C SER A 47 8.10 -1.69 -2.01
N PHE A 48 7.90 -0.38 -1.93
CA PHE A 48 6.58 0.24 -1.83
C PHE A 48 5.76 -0.01 -3.11
N GLU A 49 6.34 0.22 -4.29
CA GLU A 49 5.67 -0.01 -5.59
C GLU A 49 5.18 -1.45 -5.74
N LYS A 50 5.94 -2.44 -5.25
CA LYS A 50 5.51 -3.84 -5.26
C LYS A 50 4.23 -4.06 -4.46
N ILE A 51 4.14 -3.53 -3.23
CA ILE A 51 2.95 -3.73 -2.39
C ILE A 51 1.78 -2.87 -2.87
N ASP A 52 2.03 -1.67 -3.41
CA ASP A 52 0.99 -0.83 -4.01
C ASP A 52 0.38 -1.49 -5.26
N LYS A 53 1.20 -2.18 -6.07
CA LYS A 53 0.68 -3.01 -7.16
C LYS A 53 -0.28 -4.08 -6.65
N VAL A 54 0.11 -4.82 -5.60
CA VAL A 54 -0.74 -5.86 -4.99
C VAL A 54 -2.03 -5.26 -4.45
N LEU A 55 -1.96 -4.10 -3.76
CA LEU A 55 -3.14 -3.37 -3.29
C LEU A 55 -4.12 -3.10 -4.44
N ASN A 56 -3.63 -2.53 -5.53
CA ASN A 56 -4.46 -2.18 -6.67
C ASN A 56 -5.07 -3.42 -7.35
N GLU A 57 -4.34 -4.54 -7.41
CA GLU A 57 -4.85 -5.81 -7.92
C GLU A 57 -5.97 -6.36 -7.04
N GLN A 58 -5.78 -6.40 -5.71
CA GLN A 58 -6.81 -6.86 -4.77
C GLN A 58 -8.04 -5.96 -4.78
N TYR A 59 -7.84 -4.64 -4.84
CA TYR A 59 -8.95 -3.67 -4.93
C TYR A 59 -9.79 -3.88 -6.20
N LYS A 60 -9.14 -4.05 -7.35
CA LYS A 60 -9.83 -4.30 -8.63
C LYS A 60 -10.58 -5.62 -8.59
N ALA A 61 -9.96 -6.67 -8.08
CA ALA A 61 -10.57 -7.98 -8.01
C ALA A 61 -11.81 -7.98 -7.09
N LEU A 62 -11.69 -7.42 -5.87
CA LEU A 62 -12.83 -7.23 -4.98
C LEU A 62 -13.93 -6.37 -5.63
N SER A 63 -13.56 -5.28 -6.32
CA SER A 63 -14.53 -4.39 -6.99
C SER A 63 -15.33 -5.05 -8.12
N ILE A 64 -14.87 -6.18 -8.65
CA ILE A 64 -15.58 -6.98 -9.66
C ILE A 64 -16.57 -7.92 -8.97
N ASP A 65 -16.18 -8.48 -7.83
CA ASP A 65 -16.96 -9.48 -7.09
C ASP A 65 -18.14 -8.88 -6.31
N LEU A 66 -18.11 -7.56 -6.03
CA LEU A 66 -19.14 -6.86 -5.24
C LEU A 66 -20.33 -6.34 -6.07
N ASP A 67 -21.51 -6.34 -5.46
CA ASP A 67 -22.68 -5.62 -5.97
C ASP A 67 -22.46 -4.09 -6.01
N ALA A 68 -23.33 -3.36 -6.72
CA ALA A 68 -23.18 -1.93 -6.93
C ALA A 68 -23.17 -1.09 -5.62
N SER A 69 -23.96 -1.48 -4.62
CA SER A 69 -24.01 -0.79 -3.32
C SER A 69 -22.71 -1.02 -2.55
N THR A 70 -22.31 -2.28 -2.41
CA THR A 70 -21.09 -2.64 -1.65
C THR A 70 -19.83 -2.13 -2.36
N LYS A 71 -19.83 -2.06 -3.69
CA LYS A 71 -18.76 -1.42 -4.45
C LYS A 71 -18.66 0.08 -4.17
N ALA A 72 -19.77 0.79 -4.03
CA ALA A 72 -19.76 2.21 -3.66
C ALA A 72 -19.22 2.42 -2.24
N GLU A 73 -19.57 1.53 -1.30
CA GLU A 73 -19.02 1.48 0.06
C GLU A 73 -17.50 1.27 0.03
N LEU A 74 -17.01 0.32 -0.79
CA LEU A 74 -15.59 0.06 -0.99
C LEU A 74 -14.84 1.29 -1.53
N ILE A 75 -15.37 1.96 -2.56
CA ILE A 75 -14.77 3.18 -3.12
C ILE A 75 -14.66 4.27 -2.05
N SER A 76 -15.71 4.44 -1.25
CA SER A 76 -15.74 5.43 -0.16
C SER A 76 -14.68 5.11 0.90
N ALA A 77 -14.62 3.86 1.37
CA ALA A 77 -13.63 3.40 2.35
C ALA A 77 -12.20 3.54 1.81
N GLN A 78 -11.96 3.21 0.53
CA GLN A 78 -10.65 3.33 -0.10
C GLN A 78 -10.17 4.79 -0.14
N LYS A 79 -11.05 5.75 -0.48
CA LYS A 79 -10.71 7.19 -0.47
C LYS A 79 -10.36 7.69 0.92
N LYS A 80 -11.12 7.26 1.94
CA LYS A 80 -10.85 7.61 3.34
C LYS A 80 -9.52 7.01 3.82
N TRP A 81 -9.22 5.77 3.45
CA TRP A 81 -7.93 5.15 3.72
C TRP A 81 -6.77 5.91 3.09
N ILE A 82 -6.88 6.33 1.82
CA ILE A 82 -5.84 7.14 1.14
C ILE A 82 -5.60 8.43 1.92
N LYS A 83 -6.68 9.14 2.29
CA LYS A 83 -6.58 10.38 3.09
C LYS A 83 -5.91 10.15 4.44
N LEU A 84 -6.27 9.07 5.14
CA LEU A 84 -5.65 8.68 6.41
C LEU A 84 -4.15 8.43 6.23
N LYS A 85 -3.76 7.56 5.30
CA LYS A 85 -2.37 7.21 5.00
C LYS A 85 -1.55 8.46 4.65
N ASP A 86 -2.05 9.29 3.73
CA ASP A 86 -1.31 10.45 3.24
C ASP A 86 -1.19 11.55 4.30
N SER A 87 -2.18 11.66 5.20
CA SER A 87 -2.12 12.59 6.32
C SER A 87 -1.19 12.11 7.43
N TYR A 88 -1.21 10.81 7.73
CA TYR A 88 -0.41 10.24 8.82
C TYR A 88 1.06 10.11 8.43
N CYS A 89 1.34 9.64 7.21
CA CYS A 89 2.69 9.51 6.67
C CYS A 89 3.22 10.80 6.04
N ARG A 90 2.71 11.97 6.46
CA ARG A 90 3.23 13.24 5.96
C ARG A 90 4.62 13.44 6.55
N ASP A 91 5.51 13.94 5.71
CA ASP A 91 6.80 14.44 6.15
C ASP A 91 6.60 15.92 6.49
N ASP A 92 6.70 16.24 7.79
CA ASP A 92 6.51 17.60 8.31
C ASP A 92 7.79 18.45 8.18
N GLY A 93 8.79 17.96 7.43
CA GLY A 93 10.01 18.70 7.11
C GLY A 93 11.18 18.37 8.02
N ASP A 94 11.24 17.14 8.55
CA ASP A 94 12.45 16.69 9.24
C ASP A 94 13.61 16.63 8.23
N GLU A 95 14.62 17.47 8.43
CA GLU A 95 15.73 17.70 7.47
C GLU A 95 16.75 16.54 7.40
N GLY A 96 16.46 15.38 8.01
CA GLY A 96 17.34 14.23 8.03
C GLY A 96 17.35 13.46 6.70
N GLU A 97 18.51 12.92 6.31
CA GLU A 97 18.64 12.05 5.12
C GLU A 97 17.74 10.79 5.18
N GLU A 98 17.27 10.42 6.38
CA GLU A 98 16.40 9.27 6.62
C GLU A 98 14.90 9.58 6.47
N SER A 99 14.48 10.85 6.48
CA SER A 99 13.05 11.23 6.38
C SER A 99 12.34 10.61 5.16
N PRO A 100 12.94 10.58 3.95
CA PRO A 100 12.33 9.89 2.81
C PRO A 100 12.14 8.38 3.03
N ILE A 101 13.07 7.73 3.75
CA ILE A 101 13.02 6.29 4.08
C ILE A 101 11.90 6.02 5.07
N GLU A 102 11.77 6.85 6.11
CA GLU A 102 10.73 6.75 7.12
C GLU A 102 9.34 6.92 6.51
N LYS A 103 9.16 7.94 5.67
CA LYS A 103 7.93 8.15 4.91
C LYS A 103 7.57 6.94 4.05
N LEU A 104 8.54 6.39 3.30
CA LEU A 104 8.35 5.20 2.47
C LEU A 104 7.98 3.97 3.30
N SER A 105 8.61 3.80 4.47
CA SER A 105 8.27 2.75 5.42
C SER A 105 6.83 2.91 5.92
N CYS A 106 6.43 4.11 6.31
CA CYS A 106 5.08 4.40 6.77
C CYS A 106 4.03 4.06 5.70
N VAL A 107 4.17 4.61 4.48
CA VAL A 107 3.17 4.34 3.42
C VAL A 107 3.14 2.86 3.03
N LYS A 108 4.29 2.17 3.05
CA LYS A 108 4.36 0.72 2.80
C LYS A 108 3.63 -0.07 3.88
N GLN A 109 3.78 0.27 5.15
CA GLN A 109 3.09 -0.44 6.25
C GLN A 109 1.57 -0.23 6.17
N PHE A 110 1.10 1.01 5.97
CA PHE A 110 -0.32 1.31 5.72
C PHE A 110 -0.88 0.53 4.52
N THR A 111 -0.10 0.43 3.45
CA THR A 111 -0.49 -0.30 2.23
C THR A 111 -0.55 -1.80 2.47
N SER A 112 0.40 -2.36 3.21
CA SER A 112 0.42 -3.78 3.58
C SER A 112 -0.81 -4.15 4.42
N PHE A 113 -1.15 -3.32 5.40
CA PHE A 113 -2.37 -3.50 6.19
C PHE A 113 -3.63 -3.43 5.31
N ARG A 114 -3.71 -2.46 4.41
CA ARG A 114 -4.88 -2.34 3.52
C ARG A 114 -5.02 -3.53 2.57
N VAL A 115 -3.91 -4.12 2.11
CA VAL A 115 -3.93 -5.37 1.33
C VAL A 115 -4.61 -6.49 2.13
N SER A 116 -4.27 -6.66 3.41
CA SER A 116 -4.90 -7.65 4.29
C SER A 116 -6.41 -7.43 4.41
N GLU A 117 -6.85 -6.18 4.60
CA GLU A 117 -8.29 -5.86 4.67
C GLU A 117 -9.03 -6.12 3.35
N LEU A 118 -8.42 -5.82 2.20
CA LEU A 118 -9.01 -6.11 0.89
C LEU A 118 -9.13 -7.62 0.64
N ILE A 119 -8.12 -8.40 1.03
CA ILE A 119 -8.16 -9.87 0.94
C ILE A 119 -9.26 -10.41 1.85
N TYR A 120 -9.36 -9.91 3.07
CA TYR A 120 -10.41 -10.34 3.99
C TYR A 120 -11.80 -9.99 3.46
N LEU A 121 -12.03 -8.75 3.00
CA LEU A 121 -13.28 -8.33 2.36
C LEU A 121 -13.67 -9.20 1.15
N ARG A 122 -12.68 -9.73 0.43
CA ARG A 122 -12.92 -10.56 -0.76
C ARG A 122 -13.15 -12.04 -0.43
N THR A 123 -12.48 -12.56 0.59
CA THR A 123 -12.35 -14.02 0.79
C THR A 123 -12.85 -14.52 2.13
N GLY A 124 -13.04 -13.64 3.11
CA GLY A 124 -13.29 -14.01 4.50
C GLY A 124 -12.08 -14.64 5.21
N VAL A 125 -10.92 -14.78 4.55
CA VAL A 125 -9.70 -15.34 5.15
C VAL A 125 -8.99 -14.28 5.98
N ILE A 126 -8.76 -14.60 7.24
CA ILE A 126 -8.08 -13.72 8.19
C ILE A 126 -6.58 -14.05 8.21
N GLY A 127 -5.74 -13.06 7.89
CA GLY A 127 -4.27 -13.22 7.77
C GLY A 127 -3.46 -12.32 8.71
N ASP A 128 -4.09 -11.72 9.72
CA ASP A 128 -3.55 -10.57 10.45
C ASP A 128 -2.91 -10.86 11.82
N GLY A 129 -2.86 -12.13 12.24
CA GLY A 129 -2.30 -12.52 13.53
C GLY A 129 -3.12 -12.11 14.76
N PHE A 130 -4.15 -11.28 14.61
CA PHE A 130 -4.98 -10.77 15.71
C PHE A 130 -5.58 -11.90 16.53
N TYR A 131 -6.25 -12.86 15.88
CA TYR A 131 -6.88 -13.98 16.56
C TYR A 131 -5.87 -14.90 17.24
N LYS A 132 -4.65 -15.01 16.70
CA LYS A 132 -3.59 -15.77 17.36
C LYS A 132 -3.13 -15.07 18.63
N ALA A 133 -2.96 -13.74 18.59
CA ALA A 133 -2.65 -12.93 19.76
C ALA A 133 -3.76 -13.02 20.81
N VAL A 134 -5.03 -12.87 20.41
CA VAL A 134 -6.20 -13.00 21.29
C VAL A 134 -6.23 -14.38 21.95
N SER A 135 -6.00 -15.46 21.21
CA SER A 135 -5.97 -16.82 21.77
C SER A 135 -4.89 -16.98 22.84
N LEU A 136 -3.68 -16.44 22.62
CA LEU A 136 -2.58 -16.52 23.59
C LEU A 136 -2.85 -15.68 24.85
N VAL A 137 -3.38 -14.47 24.66
CA VAL A 137 -3.75 -13.57 25.76
C VAL A 137 -4.92 -14.12 26.57
N ASN A 138 -5.89 -14.75 25.91
CA ASN A 138 -7.03 -15.40 26.55
C ASN A 138 -6.59 -16.46 27.56
N GLU A 139 -5.63 -17.29 27.15
CA GLU A 139 -5.06 -18.34 27.99
C GLU A 139 -4.18 -17.76 29.11
N LYS A 140 -3.25 -16.86 28.77
CA LYS A 140 -2.16 -16.46 29.67
C LYS A 140 -2.46 -15.26 30.56
N SER A 141 -3.37 -14.39 30.14
CA SER A 141 -3.51 -13.05 30.73
C SER A 141 -4.92 -12.70 31.17
N THR A 142 -5.96 -13.41 30.69
CA THR A 142 -7.35 -13.05 31.00
C THR A 142 -8.16 -14.16 31.65
N SER A 143 -7.51 -15.26 32.09
CA SER A 143 -8.20 -16.38 32.76
C SER A 143 -9.36 -16.94 31.92
N MET A 144 -9.12 -17.14 30.62
CA MET A 144 -10.10 -17.61 29.64
C MET A 144 -11.28 -16.68 29.40
N ASN A 145 -11.16 -15.39 29.75
CA ASN A 145 -12.13 -14.37 29.40
C ASN A 145 -11.84 -13.80 28.01
N TYR A 146 -12.54 -14.32 27.01
CA TYR A 146 -12.30 -13.99 25.60
C TYR A 146 -12.63 -12.53 25.23
N PRO A 147 -13.77 -11.94 25.68
CA PRO A 147 -14.01 -10.50 25.49
C PRO A 147 -12.89 -9.63 26.05
N LYS A 148 -12.41 -9.94 27.25
CA LYS A 148 -11.28 -9.22 27.87
C LYS A 148 -9.98 -9.39 27.08
N ALA A 149 -9.78 -10.54 26.43
CA ALA A 149 -8.61 -10.77 25.58
C ALA A 149 -8.66 -9.95 24.29
N ILE A 150 -9.85 -9.81 23.69
CA ILE A 150 -10.07 -8.92 22.54
C ILE A 150 -9.74 -7.47 22.92
N GLU A 151 -10.25 -6.99 24.05
CA GLU A 151 -9.98 -5.64 24.54
C GLU A 151 -8.48 -5.43 24.80
N PHE A 152 -7.84 -6.41 25.44
CA PHE A 152 -6.40 -6.36 25.73
C PHE A 152 -5.55 -6.30 24.46
N VAL A 153 -5.87 -7.08 23.42
CA VAL A 153 -5.09 -7.14 22.18
C VAL A 153 -5.41 -6.00 21.23
N GLY A 154 -6.69 -5.66 21.09
CA GLY A 154 -7.15 -4.62 20.18
C GLY A 154 -6.92 -3.20 20.68
N GLY A 155 -6.70 -3.03 21.98
CA GLY A 155 -6.54 -1.73 22.60
C GLY A 155 -7.82 -0.91 22.61
N SER A 156 -7.75 0.26 23.22
CA SER A 156 -8.85 1.23 23.33
C SER A 156 -8.44 2.64 22.89
N GLU A 157 -7.27 2.77 22.27
CA GLU A 157 -6.72 4.03 21.81
C GLU A 157 -7.63 4.68 20.75
N ASN A 158 -7.69 6.01 20.81
CA ASN A 158 -8.39 6.83 19.83
C ASN A 158 -7.41 7.31 18.76
N PHE A 159 -7.47 6.69 17.58
CA PHE A 159 -6.64 7.06 16.41
C PHE A 159 -7.21 8.22 15.59
N GLY A 160 -8.17 8.97 16.14
CA GLY A 160 -8.77 10.14 15.52
C GLY A 160 -9.88 9.81 14.51
N SER A 161 -10.54 10.87 14.04
CA SER A 161 -11.72 10.76 13.17
C SER A 161 -11.40 10.16 11.82
N ALA A 162 -10.26 10.49 11.22
CA ALA A 162 -9.86 9.95 9.92
C ALA A 162 -9.71 8.42 9.94
N TRP A 163 -9.11 7.87 11.01
CA TRP A 163 -9.04 6.44 11.21
C TRP A 163 -10.44 5.85 11.42
N LYS A 164 -11.22 6.44 12.33
CA LYS A 164 -12.56 5.96 12.65
C LYS A 164 -13.48 5.91 11.42
N GLU A 165 -13.49 6.95 10.59
CA GLU A 165 -14.33 7.00 9.39
C GLU A 165 -13.96 5.93 8.35
N TYR A 166 -12.67 5.61 8.24
CA TYR A 166 -12.17 4.51 7.41
C TYR A 166 -12.57 3.16 8.01
N ALA A 167 -12.29 2.94 9.29
CA ALA A 167 -12.54 1.69 9.98
C ALA A 167 -14.04 1.36 10.05
N ASP A 168 -14.90 2.35 10.33
CA ASP A 168 -16.36 2.19 10.35
C ASP A 168 -16.88 1.71 8.99
N GLY A 169 -16.39 2.28 7.88
CA GLY A 169 -16.77 1.86 6.54
C GLY A 169 -16.30 0.44 6.21
N ASN A 170 -15.09 0.08 6.64
CA ASN A 170 -14.55 -1.25 6.44
C ASN A 170 -15.30 -2.31 7.26
N CYS A 171 -15.54 -2.04 8.55
CA CYS A 171 -16.27 -2.93 9.45
C CYS A 171 -17.75 -3.08 9.11
N ALA A 172 -18.38 -2.04 8.56
CA ALA A 172 -19.72 -2.16 7.99
C ALA A 172 -19.75 -3.18 6.83
N MET A 173 -18.74 -3.14 5.95
CA MET A 173 -18.65 -4.11 4.84
C MET A 173 -18.33 -5.52 5.32
N THR A 174 -17.41 -5.72 6.27
CA THR A 174 -17.11 -7.07 6.79
C THR A 174 -18.29 -7.66 7.56
N SER A 175 -19.04 -6.83 8.30
CA SER A 175 -20.29 -7.24 8.94
C SER A 175 -21.34 -7.64 7.90
N LYS A 176 -21.50 -6.84 6.83
CA LYS A 176 -22.44 -7.13 5.73
C LYS A 176 -22.10 -8.40 4.97
N LEU A 177 -20.82 -8.63 4.66
CA LEU A 177 -20.36 -9.73 3.81
C LEU A 177 -20.20 -11.05 4.58
N PHE A 178 -19.75 -10.98 5.84
CA PHE A 178 -19.34 -12.16 6.61
C PHE A 178 -19.95 -12.23 8.01
N GLY A 179 -20.79 -11.28 8.41
CA GLY A 179 -21.36 -11.24 9.76
C GLY A 179 -20.33 -10.98 10.85
N GLU A 180 -19.20 -10.34 10.53
CA GLU A 180 -18.21 -9.96 11.54
C GLU A 180 -18.86 -8.97 12.54
N ASP A 181 -18.63 -9.24 13.82
CA ASP A 181 -18.98 -8.33 14.90
C ASP A 181 -18.19 -7.01 14.77
N VAL A 182 -18.89 -5.88 14.84
CA VAL A 182 -18.28 -4.56 14.54
C VAL A 182 -17.20 -4.23 15.56
N ASP A 183 -17.42 -4.49 16.85
CA ASP A 183 -16.42 -4.19 17.89
C ASP A 183 -15.18 -5.06 17.73
N ARG A 184 -15.37 -6.33 17.35
CA ARG A 184 -14.26 -7.22 17.00
C ARG A 184 -13.49 -6.75 15.76
N CYS A 185 -14.19 -6.31 14.72
CA CYS A 185 -13.54 -5.73 13.53
C CYS A 185 -12.70 -4.50 13.91
N MET A 186 -13.26 -3.61 14.72
CA MET A 186 -12.56 -2.40 15.18
C MET A 186 -11.30 -2.76 15.98
N ALA A 187 -11.38 -3.73 16.90
CA ALA A 187 -10.22 -4.24 17.64
C ALA A 187 -9.15 -4.82 16.71
N ARG A 188 -9.55 -5.63 15.73
CA ARG A 188 -8.66 -6.25 14.73
C ARG A 188 -7.97 -5.20 13.85
N MET A 189 -8.69 -4.17 13.43
CA MET A 189 -8.14 -3.07 12.64
C MET A 189 -7.21 -2.15 13.45
N ARG A 190 -7.48 -1.94 14.75
CA ARG A 190 -6.56 -1.20 15.64
C ARG A 190 -5.25 -1.96 15.82
N PHE A 191 -5.33 -3.26 16.09
CA PHE A 191 -4.17 -4.13 16.31
C PHE A 191 -3.15 -4.09 15.15
N GLN A 192 -3.61 -3.92 13.91
CA GLN A 192 -2.76 -4.00 12.73
C GLN A 192 -2.27 -2.66 12.19
N ILE A 193 -3.05 -1.59 12.40
CA ILE A 193 -2.73 -0.32 11.73
C ILE A 193 -1.50 0.30 12.39
N PRO A 194 -0.51 0.77 11.62
CA PRO A 194 0.73 1.30 12.17
C PRO A 194 0.54 2.77 12.60
N ILE A 195 -0.36 2.99 13.56
CA ILE A 195 -0.58 4.28 14.22
C ILE A 195 -0.04 4.15 15.65
N TYR A 196 0.97 4.97 15.95
CA TYR A 196 1.63 5.12 17.24
C TYR A 196 1.62 6.59 17.68
#